data_AF-A0AAE5ZH30-F1
#
_entry.id   AF-A0AAE5ZH30-F1
#
_cell.length_a   1.000
_cell.length_b   1.000
_cell.length_c   1.000
_cell.angle_alpha   90.00
_cell.angle_beta   90.00
_cell.angle_gamma   90.00
#
_symmetry.space_group_name_H-M   'P 1'
#
loop_
_entity.id
_entity.type
_entity.pdbx_description
1 polymer ?
#
loop_
_entity_poly.entity_id
_entity_poly.type
_entity_poly.pdbx_seq_one_letter_code
_entity_poly.pdbx_strand_id
1 'polypeptide(L)'
;MLGRMPGIRVAGAGASAATELAPLLRHRPDVVLISLGTGYAHALQEVRTLRSTLPDSIVIVLADNLGPPLRRACLKAGGSYCFDKTLELDALRQTLAGLAATSGR
;
A
#
# COMPACT_ATOMS: atom_id res chain seq x y z
N MET A 1 -12.82 -0.97 7.98
CA MET A 1 -12.14 0.28 8.32
C MET A 1 -12.09 1.25 7.12
N LEU A 2 -11.46 0.87 6.00
CA LEU A 2 -11.28 1.74 4.83
C LEU A 2 -12.59 2.20 4.17
N GLY A 3 -13.54 1.29 3.93
CA GLY A 3 -14.82 1.63 3.27
C GLY A 3 -15.78 2.53 4.07
N ARG A 4 -15.39 2.97 5.27
CA ARG A 4 -16.16 3.92 6.10
C ARG A 4 -15.48 5.29 6.18
N MET A 5 -14.34 5.47 5.50
CA MET A 5 -13.63 6.75 5.47
C MET A 5 -14.19 7.64 4.36
N PRO A 6 -14.59 8.89 4.65
CA PRO A 6 -15.04 9.83 3.64
C PRO A 6 -13.97 10.05 2.56
N GLY A 7 -14.38 10.12 1.29
CA GLY A 7 -13.47 10.35 0.17
C GLY A 7 -12.65 9.12 -0.25
N ILE A 8 -12.86 7.95 0.36
CA ILE A 8 -12.17 6.70 0.01
C ILE A 8 -13.17 5.70 -0.53
N ARG A 9 -12.90 5.18 -1.73
CA ARG A 9 -13.62 4.04 -2.32
C ARG A 9 -12.67 2.86 -2.42
N VAL A 10 -13.06 1.73 -1.83
CA VAL A 10 -12.31 0.48 -1.98
C VAL A 10 -12.59 -0.09 -3.36
N ALA A 11 -11.61 -0.04 -4.26
CA ALA A 11 -11.73 -0.54 -5.63
C ALA A 11 -11.64 -2.07 -5.72
N GLY A 12 -11.04 -2.73 -4.72
CA GLY A 12 -10.90 -4.18 -4.64
C GLY A 12 -10.11 -4.58 -3.40
N ALA A 13 -10.07 -5.88 -3.11
CA ALA A 13 -9.26 -6.47 -2.05
C ALA A 13 -8.85 -7.89 -2.47
N GLY A 14 -7.65 -8.32 -2.09
CA GLY A 14 -7.14 -9.64 -2.41
C GLY A 14 -5.93 -10.04 -1.56
N ALA A 15 -5.45 -11.26 -1.80
CA ALA A 15 -4.47 -11.91 -0.92
C ALA A 15 -3.00 -11.67 -1.31
N SER A 16 -2.71 -11.35 -2.57
CA SER A 16 -1.35 -11.08 -3.06
C SER A 16 -1.37 -10.16 -4.28
N ALA A 17 -0.31 -9.38 -4.47
CA ALA A 17 -0.14 -8.58 -5.67
C ALA A 17 -0.25 -9.44 -6.95
N ALA A 18 0.33 -10.65 -6.97
CA ALA A 18 0.41 -11.49 -8.17
C ALA A 18 -0.96 -11.94 -8.70
N THR A 19 -1.89 -12.29 -7.82
CA THR A 19 -3.24 -12.73 -8.21
C THR A 19 -4.16 -11.55 -8.52
N GLU A 20 -3.83 -10.35 -8.05
CA GLU A 20 -4.67 -9.15 -8.14
C GLU A 20 -4.22 -8.15 -9.22
N LEU A 21 -3.14 -8.41 -9.97
CA LEU A 21 -2.65 -7.48 -10.98
C LEU A 21 -3.70 -7.13 -12.04
N ALA A 22 -4.45 -8.11 -12.55
CA ALA A 22 -5.45 -7.88 -13.58
C ALA A 22 -6.61 -6.99 -13.09
N PRO A 23 -7.22 -7.24 -11.90
CA PRO A 23 -8.12 -6.29 -11.27
C PRO A 23 -7.50 -4.91 -11.06
N LEU A 24 -6.30 -4.81 -10.51
CA LEU A 24 -5.65 -3.53 -10.22
C LEU A 24 -5.45 -2.68 -11.48
N LEU A 25 -5.01 -3.29 -12.59
CA LEU A 25 -4.83 -2.61 -13.87
C LEU A 25 -6.15 -2.09 -14.45
N ARG A 26 -7.26 -2.81 -14.26
CA ARG A 26 -8.59 -2.38 -14.70
C ARG A 26 -9.13 -1.23 -13.86
N HIS A 27 -8.90 -1.27 -12.55
CA HIS A 27 -9.47 -0.29 -11.62
C HIS A 27 -8.64 0.98 -11.49
N ARG A 28 -7.35 0.94 -11.89
CA ARG A 28 -6.40 2.07 -11.80
C ARG A 28 -6.50 2.81 -10.46
N PRO A 29 -6.27 2.12 -9.33
CA PRO A 29 -6.44 2.74 -8.03
C PRO A 29 -5.39 3.84 -7.80
N ASP A 30 -5.79 4.93 -7.17
CA ASP A 30 -4.85 6.00 -6.78
C ASP A 30 -3.92 5.54 -5.64
N VAL A 31 -4.42 4.65 -4.79
CA VAL A 31 -3.68 4.11 -3.63
C VAL A 31 -3.82 2.59 -3.58
N VAL A 32 -2.69 1.90 -3.39
CA VAL A 32 -2.62 0.44 -3.17
C VAL A 32 -2.06 0.19 -1.78
N LEU A 33 -2.82 -0.53 -0.94
CA LEU A 33 -2.32 -1.02 0.35
C LEU A 33 -1.88 -2.47 0.20
N ILE A 34 -0.63 -2.77 0.52
CA ILE A 34 -0.09 -4.13 0.53
C ILE A 34 0.37 -4.49 1.93
N SER A 35 -0.06 -5.66 2.40
CA SER A 35 0.36 -6.22 3.68
C SER A 35 1.46 -7.24 3.45
N LEU A 36 2.66 -6.97 3.96
CA LEU A 36 3.79 -7.91 3.90
C LEU A 36 3.61 -9.00 4.95
N GLY A 37 3.65 -10.28 4.52
CA GLY A 37 3.69 -11.41 5.43
C GLY A 37 5.08 -11.64 6.04
N THR A 38 5.21 -12.71 6.83
CA THR A 38 6.48 -13.17 7.40
C THR A 38 7.39 -13.75 6.31
N GLY A 39 8.07 -12.88 5.55
CA GLY A 39 8.95 -13.29 4.46
C GLY A 39 9.56 -12.11 3.70
N TYR A 40 10.69 -11.59 4.17
CA TYR A 40 11.33 -10.37 3.67
C TYR A 40 11.58 -10.33 2.16
N ALA A 41 12.03 -11.44 1.56
CA ALA A 41 12.39 -11.47 0.13
C ALA A 41 11.15 -11.38 -0.79
N HIS A 42 10.09 -12.12 -0.47
CA HIS A 42 8.84 -12.11 -1.24
C HIS A 42 8.13 -10.76 -1.10
N ALA A 43 8.14 -10.21 0.12
CA ALA A 43 7.54 -8.94 0.45
C ALA A 43 8.05 -7.77 -0.42
N LEU A 44 9.37 -7.64 -0.58
CA LEU A 44 9.93 -6.57 -1.40
C LEU A 44 9.68 -6.78 -2.89
N GLN A 45 9.59 -8.04 -3.35
CA GLN A 45 9.32 -8.34 -4.74
C GLN A 45 7.90 -7.93 -5.15
N GLU A 46 6.92 -8.12 -4.27
CA GLU A 46 5.55 -7.66 -4.50
C GLU A 46 5.49 -6.13 -4.61
N VAL A 47 6.20 -5.40 -3.76
CA VAL A 47 6.28 -3.92 -3.82
C VAL A 47 6.87 -3.47 -5.16
N ARG A 48 7.98 -4.08 -5.61
CA ARG A 48 8.59 -3.76 -6.91
C ARG A 48 7.63 -4.02 -8.06
N THR A 49 6.92 -5.15 -8.03
CA THR A 49 5.97 -5.55 -9.06
C THR A 49 4.80 -4.57 -9.15
N LEU A 50 4.27 -4.13 -8.00
CA LEU A 50 3.23 -3.10 -7.96
C LEU A 50 3.76 -1.77 -8.51
N ARG A 51 4.96 -1.35 -8.10
CA ARG A 51 5.57 -0.11 -8.57
C ARG A 51 5.79 -0.10 -10.09
N SER A 52 6.22 -1.22 -10.67
CA SER A 52 6.42 -1.33 -12.12
C SER A 52 5.10 -1.37 -12.89
N THR A 53 4.07 -1.98 -12.32
CA THR A 53 2.77 -2.18 -12.99
C THR A 53 1.86 -0.94 -12.87
N LEU A 54 1.99 -0.20 -11.78
CA LEU A 54 1.17 0.95 -11.41
C LEU A 54 2.08 2.10 -10.94
N PRO A 55 2.85 2.72 -11.85
CA PRO A 55 3.82 3.75 -11.49
C PRO A 55 3.18 5.03 -10.90
N ASP A 56 1.91 5.28 -11.23
CA ASP A 56 1.17 6.46 -10.78
C ASP A 56 0.43 6.23 -9.45
N SER A 57 0.28 4.98 -9.03
CA SER A 57 -0.38 4.66 -7.77
C SER A 57 0.56 4.86 -6.58
N ILE A 58 0.00 5.38 -5.48
CA ILE A 58 0.67 5.48 -4.18
C ILE A 58 0.67 4.09 -3.55
N VAL A 59 1.85 3.47 -3.41
CA VAL A 59 1.99 2.14 -2.81
C VAL A 59 2.29 2.29 -1.32
N ILE A 60 1.33 1.92 -0.47
CA ILE A 60 1.45 1.93 0.98
C ILE A 60 1.72 0.51 1.48
N VAL A 61 2.84 0.33 2.15
CA VAL A 61 3.29 -0.95 2.66
C VAL A 61 2.95 -1.08 4.14
N LEU A 62 2.23 -2.12 4.51
CA LEU A 62 1.94 -2.48 5.87
C LEU A 62 2.80 -3.68 6.27
N ALA A 63 3.58 -3.57 7.34
CA ALA A 63 4.44 -4.64 7.82
C ALA A 63 4.18 -4.95 9.29
N ASP A 64 4.40 -6.21 9.67
CA ASP A 64 4.47 -6.61 11.08
C ASP A 64 5.88 -6.35 11.60
N ASN A 65 6.00 -5.73 12.79
CA ASN A 65 7.28 -5.38 13.42
C ASN A 65 8.20 -4.55 12.50
N LEU A 66 7.72 -3.35 12.12
CA LEU A 66 8.40 -2.50 11.15
C LEU A 66 9.66 -1.83 11.73
N GLY A 67 10.81 -2.52 11.63
CA GLY A 67 12.11 -1.96 11.98
C GLY A 67 12.68 -0.98 10.93
N PRO A 68 13.65 -0.12 11.29
CA PRO A 68 14.28 0.83 10.38
C PRO A 68 14.88 0.22 9.09
N PRO A 69 15.54 -0.96 9.13
CA PRO A 69 16.07 -1.59 7.92
C PRO A 69 14.97 -2.00 6.94
N LEU A 70 13.87 -2.58 7.44
CA LEU A 70 12.74 -3.01 6.63
C LEU A 70 12.06 -1.79 5.99
N ARG A 71 11.78 -0.75 6.79
CA ARG A 71 11.21 0.51 6.29
C ARG A 71 12.02 1.05 5.12
N ARG A 72 13.35 1.14 5.28
CA ARG A 72 14.23 1.62 4.21
C ARG A 72 14.23 0.70 2.99
N ALA A 73 14.15 -0.62 3.17
CA ALA A 73 14.07 -1.57 2.07
C ALA A 73 12.76 -1.44 1.29
N CYS A 74 11.61 -1.27 1.97
CA CYS A 74 10.30 -1.07 1.34
C CYS A 74 10.26 0.23 0.53
N LEU A 75 10.78 1.33 1.07
CA LEU A 75 10.87 2.60 0.36
C LEU A 75 11.79 2.50 -0.88
N LYS A 76 12.95 1.85 -0.74
CA LYS A 76 13.85 1.59 -1.88
C LYS A 76 13.24 0.69 -2.95
N ALA A 77 12.34 -0.21 -2.57
CA ALA A 77 11.63 -1.09 -3.50
C ALA A 77 10.52 -0.37 -4.29
N GLY A 78 10.20 0.88 -3.96
CA GLY A 78 9.17 1.68 -4.65
C GLY A 78 7.91 1.94 -3.83
N GLY A 79 7.90 1.57 -2.54
CA GLY A 79 6.84 1.98 -1.63
C GLY A 79 6.88 3.49 -1.38
N SER A 80 5.72 4.15 -1.46
CA SER A 80 5.56 5.57 -1.13
C SER A 80 5.52 5.80 0.38
N TYR A 81 4.87 4.89 1.11
CA TYR A 81 4.78 4.92 2.57
C TYR A 81 4.95 3.51 3.14
N CYS A 82 5.38 3.43 4.40
CA CYS A 82 5.47 2.18 5.13
C CYS A 82 4.98 2.39 6.56
N PHE A 83 4.13 1.50 7.06
CA PHE A 83 3.57 1.59 8.41
C PHE A 83 3.59 0.22 9.10
N ASP A 84 3.81 0.23 10.41
CA ASP A 84 3.55 -0.92 11.25
C ASP A 84 2.05 -1.18 11.33
N LYS A 85 1.64 -2.41 11.03
CA LYS A 85 0.22 -2.81 11.01
C LYS A 85 -0.48 -2.66 12.36
N THR A 86 0.27 -2.68 13.45
CA THR A 86 -0.25 -2.70 14.82
C THR A 86 -0.07 -1.37 15.51
N LEU A 87 1.09 -0.72 15.32
CA LEU A 87 1.46 0.48 16.06
C LEU A 87 1.11 1.78 15.33
N GLU A 88 1.06 1.78 14.01
CA GLU A 88 0.97 2.99 13.19
C GLU A 88 -0.35 3.11 12.42
N LEU A 89 -1.40 2.45 12.91
CA LEU A 89 -2.70 2.43 12.24
C LEU A 89 -3.36 3.82 12.19
N ASP A 90 -3.17 4.65 13.22
CA ASP A 90 -3.68 6.03 13.22
C ASP A 90 -2.91 6.93 12.25
N ALA A 91 -1.58 6.76 12.14
CA ALA A 91 -0.77 7.47 11.16
C ALA A 91 -1.16 7.10 9.72
N LEU A 92 -1.47 5.82 9.48
CA LEU A 92 -2.03 5.35 8.21
C LEU A 92 -3.35 6.06 7.88
N ARG A 93 -4.27 6.17 8.85
CA ARG A 93 -5.56 6.84 8.65
C ARG A 93 -5.40 8.31 8.28
N GLN A 94 -4.53 9.02 8.99
CA GLN A 94 -4.26 10.43 8.73
C GLN A 94 -3.66 10.62 7.34
N THR A 95 -2.72 9.75 6.96
CA THR A 95 -2.12 9.75 5.61
C THR A 95 -3.18 9.54 4.54
N LEU A 96 -4.02 8.52 4.69
CA LEU A 96 -5.10 8.23 3.73
C LEU A 96 -6.13 9.37 3.63
N ALA A 97 -6.49 10.01 4.75
CA ALA A 97 -7.38 11.16 4.74
C ALA A 97 -6.77 12.36 4.00
N GLY A 98 -5.47 12.62 4.20
CA GLY A 98 -4.76 13.68 3.48
C GLY A 98 -4.68 13.42 1.96
N LEU A 99 -4.44 12.16 1.57
CA LEU A 99 -4.44 11.76 0.17
C LEU A 99 -5.81 11.90 -0.49
N ALA A 100 -6.89 11.53 0.22
CA ALA A 100 -8.25 11.69 -0.26
C ALA A 100 -8.62 13.18 -0.47
N ALA A 101 -8.14 14.07 0.41
CA ALA A 101 -8.35 15.51 0.26
C ALA A 101 -7.58 16.12 -0.93
N THR A 102 -6.49 15.48 -1.37
CA THR A 102 -5.61 15.99 -2.44
C THR A 102 -6.00 15.43 -3.82
N SER A 103 -6.54 14.20 -3.86
CA SER A 103 -6.87 13.49 -5.11
C SER A 103 -8.23 13.90 -5.72
N GLY A 104 -9.00 14.74 -5.03
CA GLY A 104 -10.30 15.25 -5.50
C GLY A 104 -10.22 16.54 -6.33
N ARG A 105 -9.08 16.83 -6.97
CA ARG A 105 -8.90 17.98 -7.87
C ARG A 105 -8.77 17.53 -9.32
#